data_AF-A0A1H2PQX7-F1
#
_entry.id   AF-A0A1H2PQX7-F1
#
_cell.length_a   1.000
_cell.length_b   1.000
_cell.length_c   1.000
_cell.angle_alpha   90.00
_cell.angle_beta   90.00
_cell.angle_gamma   90.00
#
_symmetry.space_group_name_H-M   'P 1'
#
loop_
_entity.id
_entity.type
_entity.pdbx_description
1 polymer ?
#
loop_
_entity_poly.entity_id
_entity_poly.type
_entity_poly.pdbx_seq_one_letter_code
_entity_poly.pdbx_strand_id
1 'polypeptide(L)'
;MSADQPKGTLPRKWIDTLFARMAAMYGSRFADMWPTHGDEAEREMQRNVTKEVWATELGKLSGPELKAGVAGLIHRKFPPTLPEFFAMCKEARAAQALASSATLALPNLPKATGEFVDANLERIKRASAGVRGKEPTAEWAFRILAGERTTAPMTPHTTECCERAVASYAGRLFMRQADNAKRYATIFEKANEKFGTAVAA
;
A
#
# COMPACT_ATOMS: atom_id res chain seq x y z
N MET A 1 9.40 -14.01 27.76
CA MET A 1 9.49 -12.55 27.91
C MET A 1 9.77 -11.96 26.54
N SER A 2 8.72 -11.54 25.82
CA SER A 2 8.86 -10.91 24.50
C SER A 2 9.20 -9.44 24.72
N ALA A 3 10.40 -9.02 24.34
CA ALA A 3 10.79 -7.62 24.36
C ALA A 3 9.91 -6.85 23.36
N ASP A 4 9.26 -5.81 23.88
CA ASP A 4 8.57 -4.77 23.12
C ASP A 4 9.61 -4.11 22.21
N GLN A 5 9.60 -4.46 20.93
CA GLN A 5 10.51 -3.85 19.96
C GLN A 5 9.89 -2.56 19.41
N PRO A 6 10.69 -1.49 19.25
CA PRO A 6 10.20 -0.26 18.65
C PRO A 6 9.66 -0.54 17.23
N LYS A 7 8.52 0.08 16.90
CA LYS A 7 7.88 -0.03 15.59
C LYS A 7 8.90 0.30 14.49
N GLY A 8 9.24 -0.69 13.67
CA GLY A 8 10.24 -0.55 12.60
C GLY A 8 11.55 -1.30 12.82
N THR A 9 11.67 -2.12 13.88
CA THR A 9 12.82 -3.03 14.08
C THR A 9 12.39 -4.49 13.89
N LEU A 10 13.20 -5.28 13.18
CA LEU A 10 12.92 -6.71 13.00
C LEU A 10 13.14 -7.53 14.28
N PRO A 11 12.37 -8.60 14.52
CA PRO A 11 12.59 -9.57 15.59
C PRO A 11 14.03 -10.06 15.66
N ARG A 12 14.64 -9.97 16.85
CA ARG A 12 16.02 -10.44 17.09
C ARG A 12 16.22 -11.89 16.62
N LYS A 13 15.26 -12.76 16.89
CA LYS A 13 15.24 -14.17 16.42
C LYS A 13 15.38 -14.30 14.91
N TRP A 14 14.79 -13.38 14.13
CA TRP A 14 14.87 -13.40 12.68
C TRP A 14 16.28 -13.04 12.20
N ILE A 15 16.89 -12.02 12.81
CA ILE A 15 18.28 -11.65 12.54
C ILE A 15 19.25 -12.76 12.93
N ASP A 16 19.03 -13.42 14.07
CA ASP A 16 19.84 -14.58 14.47
C ASP A 16 19.75 -15.71 13.45
N THR A 17 18.54 -15.98 12.92
CA THR A 17 18.33 -16.97 11.87
C THR A 17 19.03 -16.59 10.56
N LEU A 18 18.99 -15.30 10.18
CA LEU A 18 19.69 -14.79 9.00
C LEU A 18 21.21 -14.95 9.14
N PHE A 19 21.77 -14.59 10.29
CA PHE A 19 23.19 -14.73 10.57
C PHE A 19 23.63 -16.20 10.62
N ALA A 20 22.83 -17.08 11.23
CA ALA A 20 23.09 -18.52 11.22
C ALA A 20 23.11 -19.08 9.80
N ARG A 21 22.19 -18.63 8.94
CA ARG A 21 22.16 -19.01 7.52
C ARG A 21 23.39 -18.50 6.77
N MET A 22 23.80 -17.25 6.98
CA MET A 22 25.02 -16.71 6.35
C MET A 22 26.28 -17.44 6.83
N ALA A 23 26.38 -17.75 8.12
CA ALA A 23 27.47 -18.54 8.66
C ALA A 23 27.54 -19.95 8.01
N ALA A 24 26.39 -20.60 7.81
CA ALA A 24 26.32 -21.89 7.15
C ALA A 24 26.67 -21.84 5.64
N MET A 25 26.29 -20.77 4.94
CA MET A 25 26.54 -20.63 3.49
C MET A 25 27.98 -20.22 3.17
N TYR A 26 28.57 -19.32 3.96
CA TYR A 26 29.87 -18.72 3.66
C TYR A 26 31.01 -19.26 4.53
N GLY A 27 30.71 -20.00 5.59
CA GLY A 27 31.70 -20.63 6.46
C GLY A 27 32.65 -19.62 7.11
N SER A 28 33.95 -19.95 7.10
CA SER A 28 35.00 -19.11 7.71
C SER A 28 34.99 -17.67 7.20
N ARG A 29 34.64 -17.43 5.93
CA ARG A 29 34.60 -16.08 5.36
C ARG A 29 33.63 -15.15 6.07
N PHE A 30 32.53 -15.69 6.59
CA PHE A 30 31.58 -14.89 7.38
C PHE A 30 32.05 -14.69 8.81
N ALA A 31 32.80 -15.64 9.37
CA ALA A 31 33.45 -15.47 10.67
C ALA A 31 34.53 -14.39 10.62
N ASP A 32 35.31 -14.34 9.53
CA ASP A 32 36.40 -13.39 9.31
C ASP A 32 35.94 -11.93 9.14
N MET A 33 34.64 -11.69 8.90
CA MET A 33 34.09 -10.33 8.79
C MET A 33 34.04 -9.58 10.12
N TRP A 34 34.15 -10.30 11.24
CA TRP A 34 34.02 -9.73 12.57
C TRP A 34 35.37 -9.62 13.25
N PRO A 35 35.56 -8.62 14.13
CA PRO A 35 36.83 -8.46 14.81
C PRO A 35 37.23 -9.72 15.57
N THR A 36 38.42 -10.23 15.28
CA THR A 36 39.05 -11.35 15.99
C THR A 36 39.86 -10.88 17.20
N HIS A 37 40.04 -9.58 17.36
CA HIS A 37 40.77 -8.95 18.46
C HIS A 37 39.85 -8.60 19.63
N GLY A 38 40.38 -8.57 20.85
CA GLY A 38 39.62 -8.36 22.08
C GLY A 38 39.36 -9.67 22.83
N ASP A 39 38.83 -9.58 24.04
CA ASP A 39 38.37 -10.75 24.80
C ASP A 39 37.01 -11.26 24.28
N GLU A 40 36.51 -12.40 24.78
CA GLU A 40 35.25 -12.94 24.29
C GLU A 40 34.04 -12.03 24.60
N ALA A 41 34.09 -11.26 25.69
CA ALA A 41 33.01 -10.37 26.09
C ALA A 41 32.90 -9.17 25.12
N GLU A 42 34.03 -8.57 24.74
CA GLU A 42 34.08 -7.50 23.74
C GLU A 42 33.59 -7.99 22.37
N ARG A 43 34.02 -9.18 21.95
CA ARG A 43 33.55 -9.80 20.70
C ARG A 43 32.04 -10.04 20.72
N GLU A 44 31.50 -10.55 21.83
CA GLU A 44 30.06 -10.79 21.96
C GLU A 44 29.25 -9.48 21.90
N MET A 45 29.70 -8.45 22.62
CA MET A 45 29.08 -7.13 22.60
C MET A 45 29.03 -6.58 21.17
N GLN A 46 30.12 -6.67 20.42
CA GLN A 46 30.19 -6.14 19.06
C GLN A 46 29.30 -6.91 18.07
N ARG A 47 29.20 -8.25 18.21
CA ARG A 47 28.23 -9.06 17.46
C ARG A 47 26.80 -8.63 17.76
N ASN A 48 26.48 -8.34 19.02
CA ASN A 48 25.16 -7.92 19.44
C ASN A 48 24.78 -6.54 18.88
N VAL A 49 25.68 -5.56 18.97
CA VAL A 49 25.50 -4.23 18.39
C VAL A 49 25.31 -4.33 16.87
N THR A 50 26.11 -5.15 16.19
CA THR A 50 25.98 -5.37 14.74
C THR A 50 24.59 -5.89 14.39
N LYS A 51 24.09 -6.91 15.10
CA LYS A 51 22.76 -7.48 14.87
C LYS A 51 21.65 -6.46 15.13
N GLU A 52 21.81 -5.53 16.07
CA GLU A 52 20.83 -4.49 16.36
C GLU A 52 20.74 -3.44 15.24
N VAL A 53 21.90 -3.04 14.70
CA VAL A 53 21.95 -2.15 13.54
C VAL A 53 21.28 -2.84 12.33
N TRP A 54 21.59 -4.11 12.08
CA TRP A 54 20.93 -4.89 11.04
C TRP A 54 19.41 -4.99 11.26
N ALA A 55 18.96 -5.25 12.50
CA ALA A 55 17.53 -5.35 12.83
C ALA A 55 16.79 -4.04 12.53
N THR A 56 17.42 -2.91 12.82
CA THR A 56 16.85 -1.57 12.66
C THR A 56 16.78 -1.16 11.20
N GLU A 57 17.86 -1.38 10.43
CA GLU A 57 17.88 -1.02 9.02
C GLU A 57 16.98 -1.93 8.18
N LEU A 58 17.00 -3.23 8.45
CA LEU A 58 16.16 -4.18 7.71
C LEU A 58 14.68 -4.10 8.10
N GLY A 59 14.33 -3.55 9.25
CA GLY A 59 12.94 -3.29 9.62
C GLY A 59 12.27 -2.18 8.79
N LYS A 60 13.05 -1.43 8.00
CA LYS A 60 12.55 -0.48 7.00
C LYS A 60 12.10 -1.16 5.70
N LEU A 61 12.39 -2.44 5.53
CA LEU A 61 12.06 -3.21 4.33
C LEU A 61 10.79 -4.03 4.53
N SER A 62 10.06 -4.27 3.44
CA SER A 62 8.90 -5.14 3.42
C SER A 62 9.30 -6.62 3.45
N GLY A 63 8.42 -7.48 3.97
CA GLY A 63 8.65 -8.94 4.00
C GLY A 63 9.05 -9.56 2.65
N PRO A 64 8.42 -9.18 1.52
CA PRO A 64 8.84 -9.66 0.20
C PRO A 64 10.24 -9.24 -0.22
N GLU A 65 10.67 -8.00 0.10
CA GLU A 65 12.04 -7.52 -0.20
C GLU A 65 13.08 -8.34 0.54
N LEU A 66 12.83 -8.60 1.83
CA LEU A 66 13.70 -9.43 2.65
C LEU A 66 13.78 -10.87 2.12
N LYS A 67 12.64 -11.46 1.75
CA LYS A 67 12.62 -12.83 1.18
C LYS A 67 13.41 -12.90 -0.12
N ALA A 68 13.30 -11.88 -0.96
CA ALA A 68 14.02 -11.81 -2.23
C ALA A 68 15.53 -11.64 -2.01
N GLY A 69 15.95 -10.79 -1.08
CA GLY A 69 17.36 -10.65 -0.69
C GLY A 69 17.94 -11.95 -0.12
N VAL A 70 17.20 -12.64 0.76
CA VAL A 70 17.63 -13.94 1.31
C VAL A 70 17.79 -15.00 0.21
N ALA A 71 16.90 -15.02 -0.78
CA ALA A 71 17.04 -15.92 -1.93
C ALA A 71 18.28 -15.58 -2.79
N GLY A 72 18.62 -14.29 -2.91
CA GLY A 72 19.78 -13.81 -3.68
C GLY A 72 21.14 -14.19 -3.09
N LEU A 73 21.22 -14.50 -1.80
CA LEU A 73 22.48 -14.84 -1.11
C LEU A 73 23.23 -16.01 -1.77
N ILE A 74 22.50 -17.01 -2.28
CA ILE A 74 23.09 -18.20 -2.90
C ILE A 74 23.91 -17.88 -4.16
N HIS A 75 23.62 -16.76 -4.82
CA HIS A 75 24.32 -16.34 -6.03
C HIS A 75 25.58 -15.52 -5.75
N ARG A 76 25.89 -15.24 -4.48
CA ARG A 76 27.06 -14.42 -4.09
C ARG A 76 28.21 -15.30 -3.64
N LYS A 77 29.41 -14.97 -4.11
CA LYS A 77 30.67 -15.64 -3.75
C LYS A 77 31.18 -15.23 -2.36
N PHE A 78 30.80 -14.05 -1.90
CA PHE A 78 31.25 -13.46 -0.64
C PHE A 78 30.04 -13.05 0.20
N PRO A 79 30.14 -13.16 1.54
CA PRO A 79 29.11 -12.66 2.43
C PRO A 79 28.93 -11.14 2.24
N PRO A 80 27.68 -10.65 2.12
CA PRO A 80 27.44 -9.23 1.94
C PRO A 80 27.54 -8.47 3.27
N THR A 81 27.96 -7.21 3.19
CA THR A 81 27.80 -6.23 4.26
C THR A 81 26.33 -5.77 4.37
N LEU A 82 25.98 -5.06 5.45
CA LEU A 82 24.61 -4.54 5.63
C LEU A 82 24.13 -3.66 4.46
N PRO A 83 24.91 -2.66 3.98
CA PRO A 83 24.47 -1.82 2.87
C PRO A 83 24.27 -2.61 1.57
N GLU A 84 25.16 -3.58 1.30
CA GLU A 84 25.06 -4.44 0.12
C GLU A 84 23.84 -5.36 0.19
N PHE A 85 23.58 -5.96 1.35
CA PHE A 85 22.40 -6.79 1.56
C PHE A 85 21.10 -5.97 1.44
N PHE A 86 21.09 -4.75 1.99
CA PHE A 86 19.96 -3.84 1.89
C PHE A 86 19.68 -3.43 0.43
N ALA A 87 20.72 -3.08 -0.33
CA ALA A 87 20.60 -2.76 -1.75
C ALA A 87 20.03 -3.95 -2.54
N MET A 88 20.54 -5.15 -2.28
CA MET A 88 20.06 -6.39 -2.92
C MET A 88 18.58 -6.66 -2.65
N CYS A 89 18.10 -6.46 -1.41
CA CYS A 89 16.69 -6.61 -1.09
C CYS A 89 15.80 -5.66 -1.92
N LYS A 90 16.25 -4.41 -2.15
CA LYS A 90 15.52 -3.43 -2.97
C LYS A 90 15.58 -3.74 -4.46
N GLU A 91 16.75 -4.09 -4.98
CA GLU A 91 16.95 -4.43 -6.39
C GLU A 91 16.12 -5.64 -6.80
N ALA A 92 16.05 -6.67 -5.95
CA ALA A 92 15.27 -7.85 -6.25
C ALA A 92 13.76 -7.54 -6.38
N ARG A 93 13.24 -6.56 -5.62
CA ARG A 93 11.87 -6.08 -5.80
C ARG A 93 11.71 -5.20 -7.03
N ALA A 94 12.66 -4.33 -7.34
CA ALA A 94 12.63 -3.55 -8.57
C ALA A 94 12.61 -4.46 -9.80
N ALA A 95 13.44 -5.51 -9.82
CA ALA A 95 13.45 -6.53 -10.87
C ALA A 95 12.13 -7.31 -10.96
N GLN A 96 11.54 -7.71 -9.82
CA GLN A 96 10.22 -8.35 -9.80
C GLN A 96 9.09 -7.41 -10.24
N ALA A 97 9.17 -6.11 -9.90
CA ALA A 97 8.22 -5.10 -10.34
C ALA A 97 8.33 -4.82 -11.84
N LEU A 98 9.55 -4.82 -12.40
CA LEU A 98 9.80 -4.74 -13.83
C LEU A 98 9.32 -5.99 -14.58
N ALA A 99 9.57 -7.17 -14.02
CA ALA A 99 9.09 -8.43 -14.61
C ALA A 99 7.56 -8.53 -14.59
N SER A 100 6.90 -8.06 -13.52
CA SER A 100 5.44 -8.03 -13.43
C SER A 100 4.81 -6.89 -14.25
N SER A 101 5.50 -5.76 -14.43
CA SER A 101 5.06 -4.70 -15.33
C SER A 101 5.20 -5.07 -16.80
N ALA A 102 6.13 -5.97 -17.16
CA ALA A 102 6.16 -6.57 -18.50
C ALA A 102 4.89 -7.40 -18.81
N THR A 103 4.29 -8.04 -17.79
CA THR A 103 2.99 -8.72 -17.92
C THR A 103 1.82 -7.73 -17.99
N LEU A 104 1.97 -6.55 -17.39
CA LEU A 104 1.00 -5.44 -17.47
C LEU A 104 1.32 -4.44 -18.59
N ALA A 105 2.27 -4.75 -19.46
CA ALA A 105 2.57 -3.91 -20.60
C ALA A 105 1.33 -3.87 -21.47
N LEU A 106 0.70 -2.69 -21.56
CA LEU A 106 -0.38 -2.47 -22.49
C LEU A 106 0.11 -2.92 -23.87
N PRO A 107 -0.67 -3.74 -24.61
CA PRO A 107 -0.30 -4.09 -25.96
C PRO A 107 -0.06 -2.79 -26.73
N ASN A 108 1.01 -2.75 -27.52
CA ASN A 108 1.33 -1.59 -28.35
C ASN A 108 0.32 -1.52 -29.50
N LEU A 109 -0.87 -1.05 -29.16
CA LEU A 109 -2.00 -0.93 -30.07
C LEU A 109 -1.77 0.29 -30.97
N PRO A 110 -2.14 0.21 -32.25
CA PRO A 110 -2.13 1.36 -33.11
C PRO A 110 -3.01 2.47 -32.51
N LYS A 111 -2.62 3.72 -32.76
CA LYS A 111 -3.40 4.88 -32.33
C LYS A 111 -4.85 4.72 -32.83
N ALA A 112 -5.81 4.89 -31.93
CA ALA A 112 -7.23 4.80 -32.28
C ALA A 112 -7.57 5.76 -33.44
N THR A 113 -8.41 5.30 -34.36
CA THR A 113 -8.93 6.12 -35.46
C THR A 113 -9.87 7.20 -34.93
N GLY A 114 -10.04 8.30 -35.69
CA GLY A 114 -10.96 9.38 -35.31
C GLY A 114 -12.38 8.89 -35.04
N GLU A 115 -12.90 8.03 -35.93
CA GLU A 115 -14.23 7.43 -35.77
C GLU A 115 -14.37 6.60 -34.48
N PHE A 116 -13.34 5.84 -34.11
CA PHE A 116 -13.36 5.04 -32.88
C PHE A 116 -13.31 5.93 -31.64
N VAL A 117 -12.55 7.03 -31.70
CA VAL A 117 -12.52 8.05 -30.65
C VAL A 117 -13.89 8.69 -30.50
N ASP A 118 -14.53 9.10 -31.59
CA ASP A 118 -15.85 9.74 -31.58
C ASP A 118 -16.92 8.81 -31.02
N ALA A 119 -16.96 7.54 -31.44
CA ALA A 119 -17.87 6.54 -30.90
C ALA A 119 -17.68 6.31 -29.39
N ASN A 120 -16.42 6.29 -28.92
CA ASN A 120 -16.12 6.21 -27.49
C ASN A 120 -16.54 7.47 -26.73
N LEU A 121 -16.30 8.64 -27.30
CA LEU A 121 -16.72 9.91 -26.72
C LEU A 121 -18.23 9.98 -26.59
N GLU A 122 -19.00 9.52 -27.58
CA GLU A 122 -20.46 9.45 -27.49
C GLU A 122 -20.94 8.47 -26.42
N ARG A 123 -20.24 7.35 -26.23
CA ARG A 123 -20.52 6.43 -25.12
C ARG A 123 -20.24 7.07 -23.76
N ILE A 124 -19.13 7.79 -23.63
CA ILE A 124 -18.76 8.52 -22.40
C ILE A 124 -19.77 9.64 -22.12
N LYS A 125 -20.18 10.40 -23.14
CA LYS A 125 -21.18 11.47 -23.02
C LYS A 125 -22.51 10.92 -22.52
N ARG A 126 -23.00 9.81 -23.11
CA ARG A 126 -24.24 9.14 -22.64
C ARG A 126 -24.12 8.66 -21.19
N ALA A 127 -23.02 8.02 -20.83
CA ALA A 127 -22.78 7.56 -19.47
C ALA A 127 -22.65 8.71 -18.45
N SER A 128 -22.12 9.85 -18.87
CA SER A 128 -21.89 11.03 -18.01
C SER A 128 -23.02 12.07 -18.05
N ALA A 129 -24.04 11.90 -18.91
CA ALA A 129 -25.11 12.87 -19.10
C ALA A 129 -25.95 13.11 -17.83
N GLY A 130 -26.17 12.09 -17.00
CA GLY A 130 -26.88 12.22 -15.71
C GLY A 130 -26.06 12.88 -14.59
N VAL A 131 -24.74 12.99 -14.80
CA VAL A 131 -23.75 13.43 -13.80
C VAL A 131 -23.23 14.83 -14.10
N ARG A 132 -23.15 15.23 -15.38
CA ARG A 132 -22.71 16.58 -15.79
C ARG A 132 -23.81 17.62 -15.59
N GLY A 133 -23.51 18.71 -14.87
CA GLY A 133 -24.25 19.97 -15.04
C GLY A 133 -24.93 20.58 -13.80
N LYS A 134 -24.70 20.09 -12.59
CA LYS A 134 -25.02 20.86 -11.37
C LYS A 134 -23.84 20.82 -10.41
N GLU A 135 -23.66 21.90 -9.67
CA GLU A 135 -22.72 21.93 -8.55
C GLU A 135 -22.91 20.66 -7.72
N PRO A 136 -21.84 19.92 -7.39
CA PRO A 136 -21.93 18.72 -6.57
C PRO A 136 -22.36 19.11 -5.16
N THR A 137 -23.67 19.25 -4.96
CA THR A 137 -24.28 19.49 -3.66
C THR A 137 -24.54 18.18 -2.94
N ALA A 138 -24.72 18.24 -1.62
CA ALA A 138 -25.11 17.06 -0.87
C ALA A 138 -26.46 16.49 -1.36
N GLU A 139 -27.42 17.35 -1.72
CA GLU A 139 -28.68 16.95 -2.33
C GLU A 139 -28.45 16.13 -3.61
N TRP A 140 -27.55 16.58 -4.48
CA TRP A 140 -27.22 15.86 -5.71
C TRP A 140 -26.72 14.44 -5.40
N ALA A 141 -25.85 14.28 -4.41
CA ALA A 141 -25.34 12.98 -4.00
C ALA A 141 -26.45 12.06 -3.46
N PHE A 142 -27.38 12.59 -2.65
CA PHE A 142 -28.54 11.85 -2.16
C PHE A 142 -29.42 11.32 -3.29
N ARG A 143 -29.74 12.17 -4.26
CA ARG A 143 -30.62 11.82 -5.39
C ARG A 143 -29.98 10.80 -6.33
N ILE A 144 -28.67 10.85 -6.48
CA ILE A 144 -27.90 9.88 -7.27
C ILE A 144 -27.92 8.50 -6.58
N LEU A 145 -27.64 8.43 -5.27
CA LEU A 145 -27.68 7.18 -4.50
C LEU A 145 -29.09 6.60 -4.35
N ALA A 146 -30.12 7.45 -4.36
CA ALA A 146 -31.51 7.04 -4.39
C ALA A 146 -31.99 6.55 -5.77
N GLY A 147 -31.14 6.60 -6.80
CA GLY A 147 -31.49 6.18 -8.16
C GLY A 147 -32.42 7.13 -8.92
N GLU A 148 -32.66 8.33 -8.40
CA GLU A 148 -33.63 9.29 -8.97
C GLU A 148 -33.12 10.02 -10.22
N ARG A 149 -31.80 10.01 -10.44
CA ARG A 149 -31.15 10.73 -11.54
C ARG A 149 -30.52 9.84 -12.61
N THR A 150 -30.15 8.61 -12.25
CA THR A 150 -29.41 7.74 -13.15
C THR A 150 -29.96 6.32 -13.04
N THR A 151 -30.40 5.76 -14.17
CA THR A 151 -30.81 4.35 -14.29
C THR A 151 -29.65 3.44 -14.70
N ALA A 152 -28.51 4.01 -15.10
CA ALA A 152 -27.29 3.29 -15.44
C ALA A 152 -26.44 2.98 -14.19
N PRO A 153 -25.73 1.83 -14.17
CA PRO A 153 -24.82 1.49 -13.09
C PRO A 153 -23.69 2.51 -12.97
N MET A 154 -23.50 3.04 -11.77
CA MET A 154 -22.44 4.01 -11.47
C MET A 154 -21.07 3.34 -11.37
N THR A 155 -20.00 4.10 -11.63
CA THR A 155 -18.64 3.61 -11.36
C THR A 155 -18.38 3.59 -9.84
N PRO A 156 -17.53 2.67 -9.33
CA PRO A 156 -17.22 2.58 -7.90
C PRO A 156 -16.71 3.90 -7.30
N HIS A 157 -15.91 4.64 -8.07
CA HIS A 157 -15.38 5.94 -7.63
C HIS A 157 -16.48 6.99 -7.50
N THR A 158 -17.45 7.02 -8.43
CA THR A 158 -18.60 7.93 -8.32
C THR A 158 -19.45 7.59 -7.10
N THR A 159 -19.67 6.31 -6.81
CA THR A 159 -20.39 5.88 -5.60
C THR A 159 -19.68 6.34 -4.33
N GLU A 160 -18.36 6.18 -4.24
CA GLU A 160 -17.57 6.65 -3.11
C GLU A 160 -17.67 8.18 -2.95
N CYS A 161 -17.52 8.94 -4.04
CA CYS A 161 -17.66 10.40 -4.01
C CYS A 161 -19.04 10.83 -3.47
N CYS A 162 -20.12 10.16 -3.89
CA CYS A 162 -21.47 10.44 -3.41
C CYS A 162 -21.63 10.11 -1.92
N GLU A 163 -21.15 8.94 -1.47
CA GLU A 163 -21.21 8.53 -0.06
C GLU A 163 -20.43 9.51 0.84
N ARG A 164 -19.26 9.97 0.41
CA ARG A 164 -18.46 10.98 1.15
C ARG A 164 -19.14 12.34 1.19
N ALA A 165 -19.79 12.76 0.11
CA ALA A 165 -20.57 14.00 0.08
C ALA A 165 -21.77 13.92 1.03
N VAL A 166 -22.45 12.77 1.10
CA VAL A 166 -23.55 12.50 2.04
C VAL A 166 -23.09 12.51 3.50
N ALA A 167 -21.95 11.91 3.82
CA ALA A 167 -21.39 11.88 5.18
C ALA A 167 -20.75 13.22 5.62
N SER A 168 -20.64 14.19 4.72
CA SER A 168 -20.04 15.50 5.01
C SER A 168 -20.94 16.39 5.89
N TYR A 169 -20.38 17.51 6.34
CA TYR A 169 -21.15 18.55 7.04
C TYR A 169 -22.33 19.07 6.21
N ALA A 170 -22.16 19.25 4.90
CA ALA A 170 -23.23 19.69 4.01
C ALA A 170 -24.37 18.66 3.92
N GLY A 171 -24.04 17.36 3.95
CA GLY A 171 -25.04 16.29 4.02
C GLY A 171 -25.81 16.27 5.32
N ARG A 172 -25.13 16.49 6.46
CA ARG A 172 -25.80 16.67 7.76
C ARG A 172 -26.75 17.86 7.78
N LEU A 173 -26.36 18.99 7.19
CA LEU A 173 -27.24 20.16 7.08
C LEU A 173 -28.47 19.86 6.22
N PHE A 174 -28.29 19.16 5.10
CA PHE A 174 -29.39 18.77 4.22
C PHE A 174 -30.41 17.86 4.93
N MET A 175 -29.95 16.96 5.80
CA MET A 175 -30.79 16.06 6.60
C MET A 175 -31.55 16.75 7.74
N ARG A 176 -31.27 18.02 8.07
CA ARG A 176 -32.02 18.75 9.12
C ARG A 176 -33.47 19.03 8.73
N GLN A 177 -33.79 19.01 7.43
CA GLN A 177 -35.18 19.14 6.97
C GLN A 177 -35.90 17.81 7.19
N ALA A 178 -37.06 17.85 7.86
CA ALA A 178 -37.81 16.65 8.25
C ALA A 178 -38.20 15.75 7.06
N ASP A 179 -38.50 16.35 5.90
CA ASP A 179 -38.86 15.61 4.70
C ASP A 179 -37.66 14.87 4.09
N ASN A 180 -36.48 15.48 4.12
CA ASN A 180 -35.25 14.84 3.65
C ASN A 180 -34.82 13.71 4.60
N ALA A 181 -34.98 13.91 5.92
CA ALA A 181 -34.69 12.90 6.91
C ALA A 181 -35.49 11.62 6.68
N LYS A 182 -36.80 11.74 6.42
CA LYS A 182 -37.66 10.59 6.11
C LYS A 182 -37.27 9.91 4.80
N ARG A 183 -36.91 10.69 3.77
CA ARG A 183 -36.65 10.17 2.43
C ARG A 183 -35.29 9.50 2.28
N TYR A 184 -34.26 9.98 2.97
CA TYR A 184 -32.88 9.57 2.74
C TYR A 184 -32.16 8.99 3.96
N ALA A 185 -32.87 8.72 5.07
CA ALA A 185 -32.29 8.17 6.31
C ALA A 185 -31.35 6.98 6.07
N THR A 186 -31.83 5.95 5.37
CA THR A 186 -31.06 4.72 5.14
C THR A 186 -29.80 4.96 4.31
N ILE A 187 -29.83 5.90 3.36
CA ILE A 187 -28.66 6.27 2.54
C ILE A 187 -27.66 7.03 3.41
N PHE A 188 -28.15 7.95 4.24
CA PHE A 188 -27.32 8.73 5.15
C PHE A 188 -26.63 7.85 6.20
N GLU A 189 -27.36 6.95 6.85
CA GLU A 189 -26.83 6.03 7.87
C GLU A 189 -25.70 5.17 7.32
N LYS A 190 -25.91 4.51 6.17
CA LYS A 190 -24.89 3.67 5.53
C LYS A 190 -23.64 4.45 5.15
N ALA A 191 -23.80 5.65 4.60
CA ALA A 191 -22.68 6.51 4.25
C ALA A 191 -21.93 7.01 5.49
N ASN A 192 -22.64 7.32 6.57
CA ASN A 192 -22.07 7.81 7.81
C ASN A 192 -21.39 6.70 8.64
N GLU A 193 -21.86 5.45 8.57
CA GLU A 193 -21.13 4.30 9.13
C GLU A 193 -19.77 4.11 8.45
N LYS A 194 -19.73 4.32 7.12
CA LYS A 194 -18.53 4.08 6.31
C LYS A 194 -17.52 5.23 6.33
N PHE A 195 -18.01 6.47 6.32
CA PHE A 195 -17.18 7.68 6.15
C PHE A 195 -17.46 8.78 7.18
N GLY A 196 -18.38 8.56 8.12
CA GLY A 196 -18.67 9.52 9.17
C GLY A 196 -17.40 9.80 9.96
N THR A 197 -16.98 11.05 9.98
CA THR A 197 -15.99 11.49 10.94
C THR A 197 -16.64 11.49 12.32
N ALA A 198 -16.01 10.83 13.29
CA ALA A 198 -16.34 11.01 14.70
C ALA A 198 -16.02 12.46 15.08
N VAL A 199 -16.95 13.37 14.80
CA VAL A 199 -16.93 14.71 15.37
C VAL A 199 -17.43 14.52 16.80
N ALA A 200 -16.47 14.30 17.70
CA ALA A 200 -16.69 14.46 19.12
C ALA A 200 -17.21 15.88 19.38
N ALA A 201 -18.25 15.94 20.22
CA ALA A 201 -18.79 17.05 21.01
C ALA A 201 -18.45 18.48 20.56
#